data_AF-W7YZ52-F1
#
_entry.id   AF-W7YZ52-F1
#
_cell.length_a   1.000
_cell.length_b   1.000
_cell.length_c   1.000
_cell.angle_alpha   90.00
_cell.angle_beta   90.00
_cell.angle_gamma   90.00
#
_symmetry.space_group_name_H-M   'P 1'
#
loop_
_entity.id
_entity.type
_entity.pdbx_description
1 polymer ?
#
loop_
_entity_poly.entity_id
_entity_poly.type
_entity_poly.pdbx_seq_one_letter_code
_entity_poly.pdbx_strand_id
1 'polypeptide(L)'
;MGKSRWWIAVHHILPHILPQFLIGFMLLFPHVILHEAAVTFIGLGLSPHEPAIGIILSESMKYLSSGMWWLAFFPGLCLLMIVRMFDQIGENLRLLMD
;
A
#
# COMPACT_ATOMS: atom_id res chain seq x y z
N MET A 1 42.87 11.82 -9.35
CA MET A 1 41.47 11.49 -8.95
C MET A 1 40.76 10.94 -10.18
N GLY A 2 40.52 9.64 -10.23
CA GLY A 2 40.12 8.92 -11.47
C GLY A 2 39.18 7.75 -11.21
N LYS A 3 38.24 7.91 -10.27
CA LYS A 3 37.24 6.86 -10.00
C LYS A 3 36.12 6.94 -11.04
N SER A 4 35.71 5.77 -11.54
CA SER A 4 34.62 5.61 -12.50
C SER A 4 33.33 6.28 -12.01
N ARG A 5 32.55 6.85 -12.93
CA ARG A 5 31.23 7.47 -12.64
C ARG A 5 30.32 6.49 -11.89
N TRP A 6 30.41 5.19 -12.20
CA TRP A 6 29.68 4.14 -11.49
C TRP A 6 30.11 3.97 -10.04
N TRP A 7 31.42 4.06 -9.77
CA TRP A 7 31.94 3.97 -8.40
C TRP A 7 31.44 5.13 -7.53
N ILE A 8 31.42 6.35 -8.09
CA ILE A 8 30.89 7.54 -7.41
C ILE A 8 29.38 7.40 -7.17
N ALA A 9 28.63 6.96 -8.17
CA ALA A 9 27.19 6.75 -8.04
C ALA A 9 26.84 5.77 -6.92
N VAL A 10 27.50 4.60 -6.87
CA VAL A 10 27.19 3.56 -5.87
C VAL A 10 27.73 3.90 -4.49
N HIS A 11 28.91 4.52 -4.39
CA HIS A 11 29.57 4.69 -3.09
C HIS A 11 29.30 6.05 -2.43
N HIS A 12 28.87 7.06 -3.19
CA HIS A 12 28.59 8.40 -2.65
C HIS A 12 27.12 8.79 -2.80
N ILE A 13 26.54 8.62 -3.99
CA ILE A 13 25.18 9.10 -4.27
C ILE A 13 24.14 8.13 -3.69
N LEU A 14 24.28 6.83 -3.97
CA LEU A 14 23.33 5.80 -3.54
C LEU A 14 23.12 5.78 -2.02
N PRO A 15 24.14 5.70 -1.14
CA PRO A 15 23.92 5.69 0.31
C PRO A 15 23.29 6.97 0.86
N HIS A 16 23.38 8.09 0.12
CA HIS A 16 22.77 9.35 0.52
C HIS A 16 21.29 9.44 0.11
N ILE A 17 20.92 8.89 -1.05
CA ILE A 17 19.53 8.93 -1.56
C ILE A 17 18.71 7.74 -1.07
N LEU A 18 19.34 6.58 -0.84
CA LEU A 18 18.67 5.34 -0.45
C LEU A 18 17.74 5.51 0.77
N PRO A 19 18.13 6.20 1.85
CA PRO A 19 17.25 6.36 3.00
C PRO A 19 15.97 7.13 2.63
N GLN A 20 16.10 8.23 1.88
CA GLN A 20 14.95 9.03 1.44
C GLN A 20 14.07 8.29 0.43
N PHE A 21 14.69 7.51 -0.44
CA PHE A 21 14.00 6.65 -1.39
C PHE A 21 13.16 5.59 -0.66
N LEU A 22 13.70 4.96 0.39
CA LEU A 22 12.99 3.95 1.17
C LEU A 22 11.80 4.54 1.92
N ILE A 23 11.92 5.74 2.49
CA ILE A 23 10.78 6.44 3.10
C ILE A 23 9.72 6.73 2.04
N GLY A 24 10.11 7.31 0.90
CA GLY A 24 9.18 7.60 -0.18
C GLY A 24 8.46 6.35 -0.68
N PHE A 25 9.18 5.23 -0.78
CA PHE A 25 8.61 3.94 -1.11
C PHE A 25 7.59 3.47 -0.05
N MET A 26 7.91 3.62 1.24
CA MET A 26 7.00 3.26 2.33
C MET A 26 5.70 4.07 2.32
N LEU A 27 5.80 5.39 2.05
CA LEU A 27 4.66 6.30 1.94
C LEU A 27 3.76 6.00 0.74
N LEU A 28 4.24 5.26 -0.27
CA LEU A 28 3.44 4.83 -1.41
C LEU A 28 2.56 3.60 -1.11
N PHE A 29 2.87 2.80 -0.08
CA PHE A 29 2.09 1.59 0.23
C PHE A 29 0.60 1.84 0.46
N PRO A 30 0.18 2.85 1.24
CA PRO A 30 -1.24 3.19 1.42
C PRO A 30 -1.96 3.36 0.07
N HIS A 31 -1.33 4.03 -0.89
CA HIS A 31 -1.88 4.23 -2.23
C HIS A 31 -1.97 2.95 -3.04
N VAL A 32 -0.93 2.11 -3.00
CA VAL A 32 -0.91 0.82 -3.70
C VAL A 32 -1.99 -0.11 -3.18
N ILE A 33 -2.17 -0.19 -1.86
CA ILE A 33 -3.21 -1.01 -1.22
C ILE A 33 -4.61 -0.55 -1.64
N LEU A 34 -4.87 0.76 -1.61
CA LEU A 34 -6.16 1.31 -2.05
C LEU A 34 -6.41 1.06 -3.53
N HIS A 35 -5.38 1.20 -4.38
CA HIS A 35 -5.51 0.96 -5.81
C HIS A 35 -5.76 -0.52 -6.13
N GLU A 36 -5.04 -1.44 -5.48
CA GLU A 36 -5.28 -2.88 -5.58
C GLU A 36 -6.70 -3.23 -5.17
N ALA A 37 -7.17 -2.74 -4.01
CA ALA A 37 -8.53 -2.97 -3.54
C ALA A 37 -9.58 -2.40 -4.50
N ALA A 38 -9.34 -1.22 -5.09
CA ALA A 38 -10.26 -0.63 -6.07
C ALA A 38 -10.34 -1.47 -7.36
N VAL A 39 -9.20 -1.93 -7.87
CA VAL A 39 -9.09 -2.75 -9.08
C VAL A 39 -9.77 -4.11 -8.88
N THR A 40 -9.49 -4.78 -7.76
CA THR A 40 -10.11 -6.08 -7.47
C THR A 40 -11.58 -5.97 -7.07
N PHE A 41 -12.03 -4.84 -6.53
CA PHE A 41 -13.45 -4.58 -6.26
C PHE A 41 -14.31 -4.55 -7.53
N ILE A 42 -13.80 -3.95 -8.60
CA ILE A 42 -14.47 -3.91 -9.91
C ILE A 42 -14.28 -5.20 -10.72
N GLY A 43 -13.61 -6.21 -10.17
CA GLY A 43 -13.39 -7.51 -10.81
C GLY A 43 -12.23 -7.53 -11.81
N LEU A 44 -11.32 -6.56 -11.75
CA LEU A 44 -10.09 -6.55 -12.53
C LEU A 44 -8.93 -7.06 -11.66
N GLY A 45 -7.98 -7.78 -12.24
CA GLY A 45 -6.78 -8.25 -11.52
C GLY A 45 -6.86 -9.71 -11.08
N LEU A 46 -6.93 -9.95 -9.77
CA LEU A 46 -6.83 -11.27 -9.15
C LEU A 46 -8.08 -12.13 -9.42
N SER A 47 -7.90 -13.45 -9.43
CA SER A 47 -9.02 -14.38 -9.54
C SER A 47 -9.93 -14.31 -8.30
N PRO A 48 -11.24 -14.52 -8.42
CA PRO A 48 -12.17 -14.51 -7.26
C PRO A 48 -11.83 -15.50 -6.14
N HIS A 49 -10.94 -16.47 -6.41
CA HIS A 49 -10.49 -17.45 -5.43
C HIS A 49 -9.27 -16.99 -4.62
N GLU A 50 -8.63 -15.91 -5.05
CA GLU A 50 -7.51 -15.30 -4.33
C GLU A 50 -8.02 -14.34 -3.26
N PRO A 51 -7.42 -14.36 -2.06
CA PRO A 51 -7.86 -13.51 -0.96
C PRO A 51 -7.45 -12.05 -1.22
N ALA A 52 -8.41 -11.22 -1.64
CA ALA A 52 -8.21 -9.78 -1.81
C ALA A 52 -9.37 -8.97 -1.20
N ILE A 53 -9.04 -7.86 -0.54
CA ILE A 53 -10.01 -7.03 0.20
C ILE A 53 -11.08 -6.48 -0.76
N GLY A 54 -10.69 -6.06 -1.97
CA GLY A 54 -11.62 -5.58 -2.99
C GLY A 54 -12.65 -6.64 -3.39
N ILE A 55 -12.21 -7.89 -3.56
CA ILE A 55 -13.10 -9.02 -3.89
C ILE A 55 -14.11 -9.26 -2.76
N ILE A 56 -13.65 -9.27 -1.51
CA ILE A 56 -14.53 -9.45 -0.33
C ILE A 56 -15.57 -8.33 -0.27
N LEU A 57 -15.17 -7.07 -0.50
CA LEU A 57 -16.08 -5.93 -0.53
C LEU A 57 -17.11 -6.05 -1.67
N SER A 58 -16.66 -6.46 -2.86
CA SER A 58 -17.50 -6.62 -4.05
C SER A 58 -18.56 -7.70 -3.85
N GLU A 59 -18.18 -8.84 -3.28
CA GLU A 59 -19.11 -9.90 -2.90
C GLU A 59 -20.11 -9.44 -1.85
N SER A 60 -19.64 -8.68 -0.86
CA SER A 60 -20.47 -8.16 0.24
C SER A 60 -21.56 -7.19 -0.24
N MET A 61 -21.36 -6.46 -1.35
CA MET A 61 -22.38 -5.58 -1.92
C MET A 61 -23.65 -6.34 -2.32
N LYS A 62 -23.55 -7.62 -2.70
CA LYS A 62 -24.70 -8.46 -3.08
C LYS A 62 -25.62 -8.76 -1.90
N TYR A 63 -25.09 -8.71 -0.68
CA TYR A 63 -25.77 -9.04 0.56
C TYR A 63 -26.26 -7.81 1.33
N LEU A 64 -26.05 -6.62 0.80
CA LEU A 64 -26.45 -5.38 1.45
C LEU A 64 -27.98 -5.24 1.48
N SER A 65 -28.66 -5.62 0.39
CA SER A 65 -30.13 -5.59 0.28
C SER A 65 -30.84 -6.63 1.14
N SER A 66 -30.13 -7.69 1.55
CA SER A 66 -30.65 -8.70 2.49
C SER A 66 -30.40 -8.35 3.95
N GLY A 67 -29.89 -7.15 4.24
CA GLY A 67 -29.68 -6.63 5.59
C GLY A 67 -28.33 -7.03 6.21
N MET A 68 -27.47 -7.74 5.49
CA MET A 68 -26.16 -8.19 5.98
C MET A 68 -25.07 -7.12 5.77
N TRP A 69 -25.33 -5.90 6.21
CA TRP A 69 -24.45 -4.74 6.03
C TRP A 69 -23.07 -4.90 6.67
N TRP A 70 -22.97 -5.71 7.73
CA TRP A 70 -21.73 -5.97 8.44
C TRP A 70 -20.67 -6.64 7.56
N LEU A 71 -21.09 -7.40 6.55
CA LEU A 71 -20.19 -8.05 5.60
C LEU A 71 -19.38 -7.03 4.80
N ALA A 72 -19.94 -5.85 4.52
CA ALA A 72 -19.22 -4.76 3.88
C ALA A 72 -18.45 -3.89 4.88
N PHE A 73 -19.03 -3.67 6.07
CA PHE A 73 -18.46 -2.78 7.08
C PHE A 73 -17.13 -3.26 7.64
N PHE A 74 -17.03 -4.54 8.05
CA PHE A 74 -15.81 -5.04 8.68
C PHE A 74 -14.60 -5.06 7.73
N PRO A 75 -14.70 -5.56 6.49
CA PRO A 75 -13.60 -5.48 5.52
C PRO A 75 -13.20 -4.04 5.20
N GLY A 76 -14.18 -3.13 5.07
CA GLY A 76 -13.90 -1.71 4.87
C GLY A 76 -13.16 -1.08 6.04
N LEU A 77 -13.54 -1.42 7.27
CA LEU A 77 -12.85 -0.96 8.48
C LEU A 77 -11.43 -1.54 8.58
N CYS A 78 -11.25 -2.83 8.28
CA CYS A 78 -9.94 -3.46 8.23
C CYS A 78 -9.03 -2.78 7.20
N LEU A 79 -9.53 -2.50 6.00
CA LEU A 79 -8.81 -1.76 4.96
C LEU A 79 -8.35 -0.41 5.47
N LEU A 80 -9.27 0.36 6.07
CA LEU A 80 -8.98 1.68 6.63
C LEU A 80 -7.89 1.61 7.70
N MET A 81 -7.97 0.65 8.63
CA MET A 81 -6.97 0.48 9.67
C MET A 81 -5.60 0.12 9.07
N ILE A 82 -5.54 -0.80 8.11
CA ILE A 82 -4.28 -1.20 7.46
C ILE A 82 -3.63 0.00 6.76
N VAL A 83 -4.39 0.70 5.92
CA VAL A 83 -3.91 1.89 5.20
C VAL A 83 -3.38 2.93 6.18
N ARG A 84 -4.13 3.20 7.26
CA ARG A 84 -3.73 4.18 8.28
C ARG A 84 -2.50 3.76 9.07
N MET A 85 -2.32 2.47 9.34
CA MET A 85 -1.13 1.93 10.00
C MET A 85 0.12 2.11 9.14
N PHE A 86 0.05 1.76 7.86
CA PHE A 86 1.18 1.95 6.93
C PHE A 86 1.53 3.43 6.76
N ASP A 87 0.52 4.29 6.64
CA ASP A 87 0.68 5.73 6.56
C ASP A 87 1.41 6.28 7.80
N GLN A 88 0.96 5.90 9.02
CA GLN A 88 1.59 6.32 10.26
C GLN A 88 3.03 5.81 10.40
N ILE A 89 3.30 4.57 9.98
CA ILE A 89 4.66 4.00 10.00
C ILE A 89 5.57 4.79 9.05
N GLY A 90 5.10 5.09 7.84
CA GLY A 90 5.85 5.87 6.85
C GLY A 90 6.19 7.26 7.37
N GLU A 91 5.23 7.97 7.96
CA GLU A 91 5.46 9.29 8.55
C GLU A 91 6.38 9.24 9.77
N ASN A 92 6.23 8.25 10.66
CA ASN A 92 7.13 8.09 11.80
C ASN A 92 8.56 7.79 11.35
N LEU A 93 8.75 6.96 10.32
CA LEU A 93 10.07 6.69 9.74
C LEU A 93 10.67 7.95 9.13
N ARG A 94 9.86 8.76 8.46
CA ARG A 94 10.28 10.05 7.92
C ARG A 94 10.78 10.98 9.02
N LEU A 95 10.02 11.13 10.10
CA LEU A 95 10.37 11.97 11.24
C LEU A 95 11.63 11.51 12.00
N LEU A 96 11.98 10.22 11.96
CA LEU A 96 13.19 9.71 12.59
C LEU A 96 14.46 9.98 11.77
N MET A 97 14.29 10.30 10.49
CA MET A 97 15.39 10.42 9.53
C MET A 97 15.65 11.86 9.10
N ASP A 98 14.65 12.72 9.21
CA ASP A 98 14.76 14.19 9.18
C ASP A 98 15.43 14.70 10.49
#